data_AF-A0A353GUR3-F1
#
_entry.id   AF-A0A353GUR3-F1
#
_cell.length_a   1.000
_cell.length_b   1.000
_cell.length_c   1.000
_cell.angle_alpha   90.00
_cell.angle_beta   90.00
_cell.angle_gamma   90.00
#
_symmetry.space_group_name_H-M   'P 1'
#
loop_
_entity.id
_entity.type
_entity.pdbx_description
1 polymer ?
#
loop_
_entity_poly.entity_id
_entity_poly.type
_entity_poly.pdbx_seq_one_letter_code
_entity_poly.pdbx_strand_id
1 'polypeptide(L)'
;MLQHPNIKIHLNTDFFTIRELIPADCQIIYSGPIDRFFNYRFGRLEWRSLSFEKKMLDIPDFQGIAVMNYAEAGVPYTRIHEFKHLTPEQAVSPHQTLICMEYPKNYTTGDEPYYPINTTDNQKIYQQYAAASRQLPHVIFGGRLGSYSYLDMDRAIESALMIYQTKIRGVQK
;
A
#
# COMPACT_ATOMS: atom_id res chain seq x y z
N MET A 1 15.89 8.39 0.11
CA MET A 1 14.67 9.06 -0.40
C MET A 1 14.27 10.28 0.43
N LEU A 2 14.04 10.16 1.74
CA LEU A 2 13.45 11.26 2.55
C LEU A 2 14.45 12.11 3.36
N GLN A 3 15.75 11.81 3.30
CA GLN A 3 16.79 12.56 4.01
C GLN A 3 17.14 13.84 3.24
N HIS A 4 16.38 14.90 3.44
CA HIS A 4 16.60 16.21 2.80
C HIS A 4 16.14 17.33 3.75
N PRO A 5 16.86 18.47 3.85
CA PRO A 5 16.52 19.55 4.81
C PRO A 5 15.12 20.16 4.62
N ASN A 6 14.57 20.11 3.42
CA ASN A 6 13.21 20.59 3.13
C ASN A 6 12.10 19.57 3.46
N ILE A 7 12.44 18.38 3.93
CA ILE A 7 11.48 17.32 4.25
C ILE A 7 11.41 17.17 5.78
N LYS A 8 10.22 17.43 6.34
CA LYS A 8 9.89 17.09 7.73
C LYS A 8 8.99 15.86 7.74
N ILE A 9 9.29 14.91 8.62
CA ILE A 9 8.57 13.64 8.71
C ILE A 9 7.88 13.57 10.07
N HIS A 10 6.58 13.31 10.05
CA HIS A 10 5.78 13.04 11.24
C HIS A 10 5.26 11.61 11.15
N LEU A 11 5.79 10.71 11.99
CA LEU A 11 5.32 9.32 12.12
C LEU A 11 4.21 9.23 13.17
N ASN A 12 3.48 8.11 13.20
CA ASN A 12 2.36 7.88 14.14
C ASN A 12 1.34 9.02 14.15
N THR A 13 1.14 9.67 12.99
CA THR A 13 0.29 10.85 12.86
C THR A 13 -0.75 10.58 11.79
N ASP A 14 -2.02 10.53 12.20
CA ASP A 14 -3.13 10.40 11.26
C ASP A 14 -3.38 11.76 10.58
N PHE A 15 -3.41 11.78 9.25
CA PHE A 15 -3.73 12.98 8.48
C PHE A 15 -5.03 13.65 8.94
N PHE A 16 -6.05 12.85 9.28
CA PHE A 16 -7.35 13.38 9.68
C PHE A 16 -7.35 14.10 11.04
N THR A 17 -6.35 13.86 11.90
CA THR A 17 -6.24 14.56 13.18
C THR A 17 -5.51 15.90 13.08
N ILE A 18 -4.71 16.09 12.02
CA ILE A 18 -3.92 17.31 11.81
C ILE A 18 -4.40 18.16 10.62
N ARG A 19 -5.37 17.68 9.84
CA ARG A 19 -5.82 18.31 8.59
C ARG A 19 -6.15 19.80 8.76
N GLU A 20 -6.84 20.15 9.84
CA GLU A 20 -7.25 21.53 10.14
C GLU A 20 -6.08 22.45 10.54
N LEU A 21 -4.91 21.88 10.86
CA LEU A 21 -3.69 22.63 11.19
C LEU A 21 -2.84 22.94 9.94
N ILE A 22 -3.13 22.29 8.81
CA ILE A 22 -2.40 22.48 7.55
C ILE A 22 -2.90 23.79 6.91
N PRO A 23 -2.01 24.71 6.50
CA PRO A 23 -2.40 25.93 5.81
C PRO A 23 -3.28 25.64 4.59
N ALA A 24 -4.34 26.44 4.41
CA ALA A 24 -5.35 26.20 3.38
C ALA A 24 -4.81 26.34 1.93
N ASP A 25 -3.70 27.06 1.75
CA ASP A 25 -2.99 27.24 0.49
C ASP A 25 -1.99 26.11 0.19
N CYS A 26 -1.79 25.17 1.12
CA CYS A 26 -0.89 24.06 0.93
C CYS A 26 -1.48 23.03 -0.05
N GLN A 27 -0.70 22.66 -1.06
CA GLN A 27 -1.04 21.55 -1.94
C GLN A 27 -0.89 20.22 -1.19
N ILE A 28 -1.97 19.45 -1.10
CA ILE A 28 -2.00 18.15 -0.41
C ILE A 28 -1.81 17.04 -1.44
N ILE A 29 -0.88 16.12 -1.19
CA ILE A 29 -0.80 14.83 -1.89
C ILE A 29 -1.31 13.77 -0.91
N TYR A 30 -2.46 13.17 -1.23
CA TYR A 30 -3.08 12.16 -0.38
C TYR A 30 -2.97 10.77 -1.04
N SER A 31 -2.23 9.88 -0.39
CA SER A 31 -2.02 8.49 -0.85
C SER A 31 -2.73 7.44 0.03
N GLY A 32 -3.59 7.88 0.95
CA GLY A 32 -4.44 7.00 1.77
C GLY A 32 -5.73 6.58 1.05
N PRO A 33 -6.61 5.80 1.70
CA PRO A 33 -7.86 5.33 1.10
C PRO A 33 -8.77 6.50 0.71
N ILE A 34 -9.15 6.57 -0.57
CA ILE A 34 -9.97 7.66 -1.10
C ILE A 34 -11.38 7.69 -0.49
N ASP A 35 -11.96 6.52 -0.23
CA ASP A 35 -13.27 6.40 0.40
C ASP A 35 -13.26 6.96 1.83
N ARG A 36 -12.22 6.67 2.62
CA ARG A 36 -12.01 7.24 3.95
C ARG A 36 -11.89 8.77 3.90
N PHE A 37 -11.20 9.31 2.91
CA PHE A 37 -11.06 10.77 2.75
C PHE A 37 -12.40 11.49 2.66
N PHE A 38 -13.36 10.87 1.98
CA PHE A 38 -14.72 11.39 1.82
C PHE A 38 -15.71 10.84 2.87
N ASN A 39 -15.20 10.37 4.01
CA ASN A 39 -15.97 9.79 5.11
C ASN A 39 -16.97 8.72 4.65
N TYR A 40 -16.56 7.88 3.68
CA TYR A 40 -17.34 6.77 3.14
C TYR A 40 -18.72 7.14 2.56
N ARG A 41 -18.92 8.41 2.16
CA ARG A 41 -20.24 8.92 1.75
C ARG A 41 -20.88 8.24 0.54
N PHE A 42 -20.10 7.53 -0.29
CA PHE A 42 -20.59 6.75 -1.44
C PHE A 42 -20.51 5.24 -1.22
N GLY A 43 -20.20 4.79 0.00
CA GLY A 43 -19.94 3.40 0.34
C GLY A 43 -18.44 3.12 0.58
N ARG A 44 -18.15 1.97 1.18
CA ARG A 44 -16.77 1.49 1.41
C ARG A 44 -16.27 0.74 0.18
N LEU A 45 -15.04 1.03 -0.24
CA LEU A 45 -14.39 0.24 -1.27
C LEU A 45 -13.87 -1.05 -0.67
N GLU A 46 -14.07 -2.18 -1.36
CA GLU A 46 -13.67 -3.48 -0.85
C GLU A 46 -12.21 -3.81 -1.17
N TRP A 47 -11.56 -4.48 -0.25
CA TRP A 47 -10.15 -4.87 -0.39
C TRP A 47 -9.98 -6.35 -0.01
N ARG A 48 -8.90 -6.96 -0.50
CA ARG A 48 -8.33 -8.16 0.15
C ARG A 48 -7.23 -7.72 1.08
N SER A 49 -7.15 -8.41 2.22
CA SER A 49 -6.04 -8.28 3.15
C SER A 49 -5.20 -9.56 3.17
N LEU A 50 -4.11 -9.52 3.94
CA LEU A 50 -3.21 -10.64 4.17
C LEU A 50 -2.92 -10.75 5.67
N SER A 51 -2.77 -11.97 6.15
CA SER A 51 -2.19 -12.25 7.46
C SER A 51 -0.84 -12.94 7.27
N PHE A 52 0.11 -12.67 8.16
CA PHE A 52 1.47 -13.16 8.06
C PHE A 52 1.86 -13.86 9.36
N GLU A 53 2.28 -15.11 9.27
CA GLU A 53 2.83 -15.86 10.39
C GLU A 53 4.33 -16.05 10.19
N LYS A 54 5.12 -15.43 11.05
CA LYS A 54 6.59 -15.50 11.01
C LYS A 54 7.08 -16.59 11.96
N LYS A 55 8.01 -17.43 11.49
CA LYS A 55 8.69 -18.43 12.32
C LYS A 55 10.19 -18.37 12.12
N MET A 56 10.90 -18.30 13.24
CA MET A 56 12.33 -18.57 13.29
C MET A 56 12.52 -20.07 13.48
N LEU A 57 13.29 -20.71 12.62
CA LEU A 57 13.56 -22.15 12.66
C LEU A 57 15.05 -22.40 12.91
N ASP A 58 15.37 -23.38 13.76
CA ASP A 58 16.74 -23.82 14.07
C ASP A 58 17.26 -24.82 13.02
N ILE A 59 17.10 -24.45 11.75
CA ILE A 59 17.66 -25.15 10.60
C ILE A 59 18.31 -24.12 9.66
N PRO A 60 19.38 -24.50 8.95
CA PRO A 60 20.05 -23.59 8.02
C PRO A 60 19.15 -23.21 6.85
N ASP A 61 18.31 -24.13 6.38
CA ASP A 61 17.50 -23.98 5.17
C ASP A 61 16.19 -24.74 5.21
N PHE A 62 15.08 -24.03 4.97
CA PHE A 62 13.74 -24.59 5.01
C PHE A 62 13.25 -25.06 3.64
N GLN A 63 13.40 -24.22 2.60
CA GLN A 63 12.85 -24.50 1.28
C GLN A 63 13.83 -24.27 0.11
N GLY A 64 15.03 -23.74 0.37
CA GLY A 64 16.07 -23.58 -0.65
C GLY A 64 15.77 -22.53 -1.74
N ILE A 65 14.69 -21.75 -1.57
CA ILE A 65 14.27 -20.70 -2.50
C ILE A 65 13.55 -19.57 -1.77
N ALA A 66 13.57 -18.36 -2.31
CA ALA A 66 12.96 -17.18 -1.68
C ALA A 66 11.45 -17.31 -1.46
N VAL A 67 10.72 -17.87 -2.43
CA VAL A 67 9.27 -18.00 -2.36
C VAL A 67 8.85 -19.35 -2.92
N MET A 68 8.09 -20.11 -2.15
CA MET A 68 7.44 -21.34 -2.59
C MET A 68 5.92 -21.14 -2.56
N ASN A 69 5.25 -21.34 -3.70
CA ASN A 69 3.79 -21.24 -3.80
C ASN A 69 3.16 -22.61 -3.52
N TYR A 70 2.01 -22.59 -2.82
CA TYR A 70 1.20 -23.77 -2.54
C TYR A 70 -0.16 -23.58 -3.19
N ALA A 71 -0.42 -24.34 -4.26
CA ALA A 71 -1.62 -24.18 -5.08
C ALA A 71 -2.74 -25.15 -4.66
N GLU A 72 -2.44 -26.09 -3.76
CA GLU A 72 -3.38 -27.10 -3.29
C GLU A 72 -4.46 -26.47 -2.39
N ALA A 73 -5.73 -26.74 -2.69
CA ALA A 73 -6.86 -26.18 -1.95
C ALA A 73 -6.90 -26.56 -0.45
N GLY A 74 -6.24 -27.66 -0.07
CA GLY A 74 -6.12 -28.10 1.33
C GLY A 74 -5.07 -27.34 2.15
N VAL A 75 -4.24 -26.51 1.51
CA VAL A 75 -3.20 -25.73 2.19
C VAL A 75 -3.77 -24.36 2.57
N PRO A 76 -3.70 -23.93 3.85
CA PRO A 76 -4.38 -22.72 4.31
C PRO A 76 -3.65 -21.42 3.94
N TYR A 77 -2.37 -21.48 3.57
CA TYR A 77 -1.56 -20.34 3.12
C TYR A 77 -1.30 -20.43 1.61
N THR A 78 -1.06 -19.29 0.97
CA THR A 78 -0.81 -19.23 -0.49
C THR A 78 0.66 -19.47 -0.84
N ARG A 79 1.57 -19.07 0.03
CA ARG A 79 3.02 -19.19 -0.17
C ARG A 79 3.79 -19.03 1.14
N ILE A 80 5.03 -19.54 1.11
CA ILE A 80 6.02 -19.33 2.17
C ILE A 80 7.19 -18.54 1.60
N HIS A 81 7.55 -17.47 2.31
CA HIS A 81 8.73 -16.65 2.04
C HIS A 81 9.87 -17.10 2.95
N GLU A 82 11.07 -17.34 2.40
CA GLU A 82 12.30 -17.57 3.14
C GLU A 82 13.32 -16.47 2.79
N PHE A 83 13.41 -15.47 3.67
CA PHE A 83 13.97 -14.15 3.30
C PHE A 83 15.46 -14.14 2.97
N LYS A 84 16.26 -15.05 3.53
CA LYS A 84 17.70 -15.08 3.26
C LYS A 84 18.00 -15.30 1.77
N HIS A 85 17.11 -15.97 1.04
CA HIS A 85 17.26 -16.23 -0.39
C HIS A 85 16.89 -15.01 -1.26
N LEU A 86 16.28 -13.96 -0.70
CA LEU A 86 16.09 -12.67 -1.38
C LEU A 86 17.36 -11.82 -1.40
N THR A 87 18.24 -12.01 -0.40
CA THR A 87 19.49 -11.28 -0.21
C THR A 87 20.60 -12.26 0.18
N PRO A 88 20.94 -13.23 -0.70
CA PRO A 88 21.87 -14.31 -0.38
C PRO A 88 23.25 -13.79 0.05
N GLU A 89 23.66 -12.59 -0.41
CA GLU A 89 24.89 -11.92 -0.03
C GLU A 89 24.90 -11.41 1.42
N GLN A 90 23.74 -11.34 2.07
CA GLN A 90 23.54 -10.87 3.46
C GLN A 90 23.09 -11.99 4.38
N ALA A 91 23.14 -13.26 3.97
CA ALA A 91 22.71 -14.37 4.81
C ALA A 91 23.57 -14.46 6.10
N VAL A 92 23.00 -14.05 7.24
CA VAL A 92 23.76 -13.81 8.48
C VAL A 92 23.90 -15.06 9.34
N SER A 93 22.93 -16.00 9.30
CA SER A 93 22.91 -17.17 10.18
C SER A 93 23.08 -18.47 9.39
N PRO A 94 24.15 -19.25 9.63
CA PRO A 94 24.33 -20.56 9.02
C PRO A 94 23.53 -21.67 9.71
N HIS A 95 22.75 -21.35 10.76
CA HIS A 95 22.07 -22.36 11.59
C HIS A 95 20.57 -22.09 11.75
N GLN A 96 20.09 -20.93 11.33
CA GLN A 96 18.69 -20.54 11.50
C GLN A 96 18.16 -19.86 10.24
N THR A 97 16.85 -19.99 10.04
CA THR A 97 16.16 -19.33 8.92
C THR A 97 14.82 -18.74 9.35
N LEU A 98 14.48 -17.58 8.78
CA LEU A 98 13.21 -16.90 9.00
C LEU A 98 12.28 -17.21 7.83
N ILE A 99 11.16 -17.86 8.15
CA ILE A 99 10.08 -18.05 7.20
C ILE A 99 8.88 -17.17 7.54
N CYS A 100 8.09 -16.83 6.53
CA CYS A 100 6.81 -16.14 6.66
C CYS A 100 5.76 -16.83 5.80
N MET A 101 4.74 -17.40 6.45
CA MET A 101 3.57 -17.95 5.77
C MET A 101 2.56 -16.82 5.52
N GLU A 102 2.09 -16.71 4.28
CA GLU A 102 1.12 -15.70 3.85
C GLU A 102 -0.28 -16.32 3.72
N TYR A 103 -1.24 -15.78 4.46
CA TYR A 103 -2.63 -16.25 4.45
C TYR A 103 -3.53 -15.21 3.77
N PRO A 104 -4.40 -15.63 2.83
CA PRO A 104 -5.41 -14.74 2.29
C PRO A 104 -6.41 -14.40 3.40
N LYS A 105 -6.77 -13.12 3.52
CA LYS A 105 -7.70 -12.63 4.54
C LYS A 105 -8.77 -11.74 3.90
N ASN A 106 -10.03 -11.98 4.25
CA ASN A 106 -11.09 -11.02 3.94
C ASN A 106 -10.84 -9.74 4.74
N TYR A 107 -10.88 -8.59 4.06
CA TYR A 107 -10.65 -7.32 4.71
C TYR A 107 -11.75 -7.00 5.74
N THR A 108 -11.33 -6.56 6.92
CA THR A 108 -12.20 -5.99 7.96
C THR A 108 -11.67 -4.63 8.41
N THR A 109 -12.51 -3.85 9.09
CA THR A 109 -12.09 -2.53 9.59
C THR A 109 -10.89 -2.68 10.54
N GLY A 110 -9.79 -2.00 10.25
CA GLY A 110 -8.54 -2.09 11.00
C GLY A 110 -7.47 -2.95 10.30
N ASP A 111 -7.84 -3.71 9.27
CA ASP A 111 -6.89 -4.41 8.43
C ASP A 111 -6.18 -3.48 7.44
N GLU A 112 -4.99 -3.88 7.01
CA GLU A 112 -4.29 -3.21 5.92
C GLU A 112 -4.94 -3.57 4.57
N PRO A 113 -5.35 -2.59 3.74
CA PRO A 113 -5.85 -2.82 2.40
C PRO A 113 -4.69 -3.14 1.43
N TYR A 114 -4.53 -4.42 1.07
CA TYR A 114 -3.44 -4.87 0.19
C TYR A 114 -3.83 -4.86 -1.29
N TYR A 115 -4.96 -5.46 -1.67
CA TYR A 115 -5.38 -5.59 -3.07
C TYR A 115 -6.80 -5.07 -3.28
N PRO A 116 -7.05 -4.16 -4.24
CA PRO A 116 -8.39 -3.69 -4.52
C PRO A 116 -9.24 -4.83 -5.12
N ILE A 117 -10.51 -4.92 -4.73
CA ILE A 117 -11.45 -5.89 -5.31
C ILE A 117 -12.15 -5.24 -6.52
N ASN A 118 -11.81 -5.73 -7.71
CA ASN A 118 -12.26 -5.12 -8.97
C ASN A 118 -13.62 -5.67 -9.44
N THR A 119 -14.67 -5.44 -8.66
CA THR A 119 -16.06 -5.76 -9.04
C THR A 119 -16.72 -4.55 -9.72
N THR A 120 -17.77 -4.81 -10.51
CA THR A 120 -18.58 -3.76 -11.15
C THR A 120 -19.12 -2.75 -10.14
N ASP A 121 -19.52 -3.20 -8.95
CA ASP A 121 -20.08 -2.32 -7.92
C ASP A 121 -19.00 -1.45 -7.25
N ASN A 122 -17.81 -1.99 -6.96
CA ASN A 122 -16.68 -1.18 -6.49
C ASN A 122 -16.25 -0.14 -7.53
N GLN A 123 -16.27 -0.48 -8.82
CA GLN A 123 -15.98 0.47 -9.89
C GLN A 123 -16.98 1.64 -9.91
N LYS A 124 -18.29 1.37 -9.75
CA LYS A 124 -19.31 2.43 -9.65
C LYS A 124 -19.11 3.33 -8.43
N ILE A 125 -18.76 2.76 -7.28
CA ILE A 125 -18.45 3.53 -6.06
C ILE A 125 -17.20 4.39 -6.28
N TYR A 126 -16.12 3.79 -6.81
CA TYR A 126 -14.88 4.50 -7.07
C TYR A 126 -15.06 5.66 -8.05
N GLN A 127 -15.87 5.49 -9.09
CA GLN A 127 -16.16 6.58 -10.05
C GLN A 127 -16.79 7.81 -9.38
N GLN A 128 -17.63 7.61 -8.35
CA GLN A 128 -18.19 8.72 -7.57
C GLN A 128 -17.13 9.43 -6.74
N TYR A 129 -16.21 8.67 -6.12
CA TYR A 129 -15.05 9.25 -5.43
C TYR A 129 -14.09 9.98 -6.39
N ALA A 130 -13.82 9.42 -7.56
CA ALA A 130 -13.00 10.05 -8.60
C ALA A 130 -13.64 11.31 -9.19
N ALA A 131 -14.98 11.39 -9.23
CA ALA A 131 -15.69 12.63 -9.57
C ALA A 131 -15.57 13.67 -8.46
N ALA A 132 -15.70 13.27 -7.20
CA ALA A 132 -15.58 14.15 -6.05
C ALA A 132 -14.17 14.71 -5.86
N SER A 133 -13.13 13.89 -6.08
CA SER A 133 -11.73 14.31 -5.97
C SER A 133 -11.37 15.40 -6.98
N ARG A 134 -11.97 15.38 -8.17
CA ARG A 134 -11.78 16.44 -9.19
C ARG A 134 -12.30 17.80 -8.75
N GLN A 135 -13.19 17.86 -7.75
CA GLN A 135 -13.70 19.12 -7.18
C GLN A 135 -12.77 19.72 -6.12
N LEU A 136 -11.66 19.04 -5.80
CA LEU A 136 -10.68 19.48 -4.80
C LEU A 136 -9.33 19.77 -5.46
N PRO A 137 -9.16 20.90 -6.16
CA PRO A 137 -7.94 21.18 -6.94
C PRO A 137 -6.65 21.25 -6.08
N HIS A 138 -6.78 21.60 -4.80
CA HIS A 138 -5.69 21.65 -3.82
C HIS A 138 -5.32 20.26 -3.26
N VAL A 139 -6.04 19.18 -3.64
CA VAL A 139 -5.76 17.81 -3.19
C VAL A 139 -5.53 16.91 -4.38
N ILE A 140 -4.33 16.34 -4.46
CA ILE A 140 -3.96 15.35 -5.48
C ILE A 140 -4.02 13.96 -4.84
N PHE A 141 -4.90 13.12 -5.36
CA PHE A 141 -5.00 11.72 -4.97
C PHE A 141 -4.06 10.86 -5.82
N GLY A 142 -3.34 9.94 -5.19
CA GLY A 142 -2.40 9.06 -5.88
C GLY A 142 -2.04 7.81 -5.08
N GLY A 143 -1.14 7.00 -5.63
CA GLY A 143 -0.74 5.72 -5.02
C GLY A 143 -1.89 4.69 -4.95
N ARG A 144 -1.57 3.48 -4.49
CA ARG A 144 -2.49 2.33 -4.51
C ARG A 144 -3.86 2.62 -3.90
N LEU A 145 -3.88 3.27 -2.73
CA LEU A 145 -5.10 3.50 -1.95
C LEU A 145 -5.90 4.72 -2.43
N GLY A 146 -5.19 5.78 -2.83
CA GLY A 146 -5.81 7.01 -3.33
C GLY A 146 -6.40 6.85 -4.73
N SER A 147 -5.84 5.96 -5.55
CA SER A 147 -6.34 5.66 -6.91
C SER A 147 -7.13 4.35 -7.02
N TYR A 148 -7.33 3.63 -5.91
CA TYR A 148 -7.99 2.32 -5.87
C TYR A 148 -7.48 1.37 -6.97
N SER A 149 -6.15 1.26 -7.09
CA SER A 149 -5.50 0.54 -8.18
C SER A 149 -4.32 -0.28 -7.68
N TYR A 150 -4.18 -1.51 -8.16
CA TYR A 150 -3.02 -2.33 -7.83
C TYR A 150 -1.79 -1.80 -8.58
N LEU A 151 -0.78 -1.37 -7.83
CA LEU A 151 0.45 -0.79 -8.37
C LEU A 151 1.64 -1.53 -7.77
N ASP A 152 2.48 -2.10 -8.63
CA ASP A 152 3.82 -2.51 -8.25
C ASP A 152 4.71 -1.28 -7.98
N MET A 153 5.87 -1.48 -7.37
CA MET A 153 6.72 -0.38 -6.88
C MET A 153 7.17 0.57 -8.01
N ASP A 154 7.55 0.04 -9.17
CA ASP A 154 7.96 0.81 -10.34
C ASP A 154 6.81 1.67 -10.89
N ARG A 155 5.60 1.11 -10.96
CA ARG A 155 4.39 1.83 -11.39
C ARG A 155 3.96 2.91 -10.41
N ALA A 156 4.13 2.67 -9.11
CA ALA A 156 3.91 3.69 -8.10
C ALA A 156 4.89 4.87 -8.26
N ILE A 157 6.17 4.59 -8.53
CA ILE A 157 7.20 5.62 -8.78
C ILE A 157 6.91 6.39 -10.07
N GLU A 158 6.61 5.69 -11.16
CA GLU A 158 6.25 6.28 -12.45
C GLU A 158 5.04 7.22 -12.31
N SER A 159 3.98 6.76 -11.63
CA SER A 159 2.79 7.56 -11.35
C SER A 159 3.12 8.82 -10.53
N ALA A 160 3.95 8.70 -9.49
CA ALA A 160 4.36 9.84 -8.68
C ALA A 160 5.18 10.87 -9.48
N LEU A 161 6.11 10.41 -10.33
CA LEU A 161 6.90 11.29 -11.21
C LEU A 161 6.02 12.01 -12.23
N MET A 162 5.05 11.31 -12.82
CA MET A 162 4.08 11.90 -13.75
C MET A 162 3.23 12.96 -13.06
N ILE A 163 2.72 12.68 -11.86
CA ILE A 163 1.97 13.65 -11.04
C ILE A 163 2.83 14.88 -10.77
N TYR A 164 4.09 14.68 -10.35
CA TYR A 164 5.00 15.79 -10.09
C TYR A 164 5.19 16.66 -11.33
N GLN A 165 5.47 16.07 -12.49
CA GLN A 165 5.69 16.82 -13.73
C GLN A 165 4.44 17.58 -14.18
N THR A 166 3.27 16.95 -14.13
CA THR A 166 2.03 17.49 -14.74
C THR A 166 1.23 18.39 -13.80
N LYS A 167 1.23 18.13 -12.49
CA LYS A 167 0.36 18.81 -11.52
C LYS A 167 1.09 19.65 -10.48
N ILE A 168 2.38 19.43 -10.27
CA ILE A 168 3.14 20.16 -9.25
C ILE A 168 4.12 21.14 -9.90
N ARG A 169 5.06 20.61 -10.71
CA ARG A 169 6.02 21.43 -11.43
C ARG A 169 5.36 22.26 -12.55
N GLY A 170 4.48 21.64 -13.33
CA GLY A 170 3.80 22.29 -14.46
C GLY A 170 2.87 23.45 -14.09
N VAL A 171 2.54 23.61 -12.80
CA VAL A 171 1.71 24.71 -12.27
C VAL A 171 2.56 25.92 -11.87
N GLN A 172 3.90 25.79 -11.80
CA GLN A 172 4.80 26.93 -11.67
C GLN A 172 4.94 27.64 -13.04
N LYS A 173 4.01 28.55 -13.32
CA LYS A 173 4.15 29.62 -14.32
C LYS A 173 3.81 30.95 -13.68
#